data_AF-A0A7C5GIK9-F1
#
_entry.id   AF-A0A7C5GIK9-F1
#
_cell.length_a   1.000
_cell.length_b   1.000
_cell.length_c   1.000
_cell.angle_alpha   90.00
_cell.angle_beta   90.00
_cell.angle_gamma   90.00
#
_symmetry.space_group_name_H-M   'P 1'
#
loop_
_entity.id
_entity.type
_entity.pdbx_description
1 polymer ?
#
loop_
_entity_poly.entity_id
_entity_poly.type
_entity_poly.pdbx_seq_one_letter_code
_entity_poly.pdbx_strand_id
1 'polypeptide(L)'
;MSGTGAGGPPGPVGNAMQPGDPRTWFWLVVTVGLGWLTWRLAPVFTPFLISAMLAYLGDPLVDRLEKWRLPRGLAVTMVFVVIFLVLVAILLLLVPKLEQQLGYLVSRLPDYLRWLRDEAMPWLEKRLGLEPMALRGDVLVAQLTENWQQAGGVAARLVGSLSTSGITLMGWLANFVLIPVVTFYLLRDWDVLVENIHALIPRTVEEQVARLARESDEVLGAFQ
;
A
#
# COMPACT_ATOMS: atom_id res chain seq x y z
N MET A 1 -68.28 39.34 -18.74
CA MET A 1 -68.79 38.03 -18.32
C MET A 1 -67.72 36.98 -18.62
N SER A 2 -67.32 36.25 -17.57
CA SER A 2 -66.64 34.94 -17.54
C SER A 2 -65.42 34.71 -18.46
N GLY A 3 -64.22 34.89 -17.89
CA GLY A 3 -62.97 34.29 -18.36
C GLY A 3 -62.60 33.08 -17.50
N THR A 4 -62.52 31.92 -18.12
CA THR A 4 -62.16 30.60 -17.59
C THR A 4 -60.65 30.49 -17.38
N GLY A 5 -60.21 30.21 -16.14
CA GLY A 5 -58.82 29.86 -15.80
C GLY A 5 -58.73 28.41 -15.35
N ALA A 6 -58.12 27.56 -16.17
CA ALA A 6 -57.90 26.14 -15.92
C ALA A 6 -56.79 25.92 -14.87
N GLY A 7 -57.11 25.23 -13.77
CA GLY A 7 -56.12 24.72 -12.83
C GLY A 7 -55.57 23.37 -13.30
N GLY A 8 -54.31 23.34 -13.71
CA GLY A 8 -53.57 22.10 -13.98
C GLY A 8 -53.21 21.36 -12.68
N PRO A 9 -53.01 20.03 -12.72
CA PRO A 9 -52.74 19.23 -11.52
C PRO A 9 -51.34 19.49 -10.95
N PRO A 10 -51.14 19.39 -9.61
CA PRO A 10 -49.84 19.55 -9.00
C PRO A 10 -48.89 18.41 -9.43
N GLY A 11 -47.71 18.78 -9.93
CA GLY A 11 -46.66 17.83 -10.31
C GLY A 11 -46.12 17.02 -9.11
N PRO A 12 -45.49 15.86 -9.37
CA PRO A 12 -44.99 14.99 -8.31
C PRO A 12 -43.86 15.67 -7.53
N VAL A 13 -44.07 15.83 -6.23
CA VAL A 13 -43.06 16.34 -5.29
C VAL A 13 -41.89 15.36 -5.30
N GLY A 14 -40.75 15.86 -5.78
CA GLY A 14 -39.48 15.14 -5.76
C GLY A 14 -39.18 14.63 -4.35
N ASN A 15 -38.85 13.35 -4.28
CA ASN A 15 -38.58 12.62 -3.06
C ASN A 15 -37.32 13.20 -2.39
N ALA A 16 -37.49 14.25 -1.59
CA ALA A 16 -36.44 14.77 -0.72
C ALA A 16 -36.04 13.65 0.23
N MET A 17 -34.75 13.27 0.24
CA MET A 17 -34.18 12.31 1.18
C MET A 17 -34.54 12.72 2.61
N GLN A 18 -35.58 12.09 3.18
CA GLN A 18 -35.93 12.23 4.57
C GLN A 18 -34.87 11.47 5.40
N PRO A 19 -34.21 12.11 6.38
CA PRO A 19 -33.31 11.43 7.30
C PRO A 19 -34.15 10.53 8.21
N GLY A 20 -34.39 9.30 7.78
CA GLY A 20 -35.28 8.35 8.44
C GLY A 20 -35.60 7.09 7.63
N ASP A 21 -35.18 7.00 6.36
CA ASP A 21 -35.46 5.83 5.53
C ASP A 21 -34.71 4.58 6.06
N PRO A 22 -35.43 3.49 6.42
CA PRO A 22 -34.82 2.25 6.91
C PRO A 22 -33.81 1.64 5.92
N ARG A 23 -33.97 1.92 4.62
CA ARG A 23 -33.06 1.48 3.56
C ARG A 23 -31.71 2.18 3.63
N THR A 24 -31.68 3.50 3.86
CA THR A 24 -30.42 4.24 4.03
C THR A 24 -29.70 3.83 5.31
N TRP A 25 -30.43 3.55 6.39
CA TRP A 25 -29.83 3.04 7.62
C TRP A 25 -29.25 1.64 7.45
N PHE A 26 -29.95 0.76 6.72
CA PHE A 26 -29.44 -0.56 6.35
C PHE A 26 -28.13 -0.45 5.55
N TRP A 27 -28.08 0.38 4.50
CA TRP A 27 -26.86 0.56 3.72
C TRP A 27 -25.73 1.17 4.55
N LEU A 28 -26.01 2.13 5.43
CA LEU A 28 -25.00 2.70 6.34
C LEU A 28 -24.42 1.64 7.28
N VAL A 29 -25.27 0.80 7.90
CA VAL A 29 -24.82 -0.30 8.77
C VAL A 29 -24.01 -1.33 7.97
N VAL A 30 -24.43 -1.66 6.75
CA VAL A 30 -23.68 -2.56 5.86
C VAL A 30 -22.32 -1.98 5.49
N THR A 31 -22.24 -0.70 5.10
CA THR A 31 -20.97 -0.07 4.73
C THR A 31 -20.02 0.06 5.93
N VAL A 32 -20.53 0.46 7.10
CA VAL A 32 -19.72 0.54 8.33
C VAL A 32 -19.27 -0.85 8.79
N GLY A 33 -20.17 -1.84 8.74
CA GLY A 33 -19.86 -3.23 9.06
C GLY A 33 -18.83 -3.82 8.11
N LEU A 34 -18.97 -3.59 6.80
CA LEU A 34 -18.00 -4.00 5.79
C LEU A 34 -16.67 -3.28 5.97
N GLY A 35 -16.66 -1.98 6.29
CA GLY A 35 -15.44 -1.23 6.57
C GLY A 35 -14.72 -1.74 7.83
N TRP A 36 -15.46 -2.02 8.89
CA TRP A 36 -14.93 -2.59 10.13
C TRP A 36 -14.37 -4.01 9.91
N LEU A 37 -15.10 -4.84 9.17
CA LEU A 37 -14.65 -6.19 8.78
C LEU A 37 -13.38 -6.11 7.93
N THR A 38 -13.38 -5.24 6.92
CA THR A 38 -12.21 -5.01 6.06
C THR A 38 -11.01 -4.54 6.88
N TRP A 39 -11.19 -3.66 7.86
CA TRP A 39 -10.11 -3.20 8.74
C TRP A 39 -9.53 -4.34 9.59
N ARG A 40 -10.37 -5.28 10.05
CA ARG A 40 -9.92 -6.48 10.78
C ARG A 40 -9.23 -7.51 9.88
N LEU A 41 -9.65 -7.63 8.63
CA LEU A 41 -9.09 -8.57 7.65
C LEU A 41 -7.94 -7.98 6.83
N ALA A 42 -7.69 -6.67 6.86
CA ALA A 42 -6.60 -6.01 6.13
C ALA A 42 -5.22 -6.69 6.33
N PRO A 43 -4.83 -7.11 7.56
CA PRO A 43 -3.58 -7.85 7.74
C PRO A 43 -3.56 -9.20 7.03
N VAL A 44 -4.72 -9.85 6.89
CA VAL A 44 -4.88 -11.14 6.19
C VAL A 44 -4.81 -10.95 4.67
N PHE A 45 -5.23 -9.80 4.14
CA PHE A 45 -5.11 -9.49 2.71
C PHE A 45 -3.68 -9.17 2.28
N THR A 46 -2.85 -8.65 3.19
CA THR A 46 -1.45 -8.27 2.88
C THR A 46 -0.66 -9.38 2.17
N PRO A 47 -0.61 -10.64 2.67
CA PRO A 47 0.08 -11.71 1.97
C PRO A 47 -0.52 -12.00 0.59
N PHE A 48 -1.85 -11.92 0.42
CA PHE A 48 -2.49 -12.11 -0.88
C PHE A 48 -2.09 -11.03 -1.90
N LEU A 49 -2.04 -9.76 -1.49
CA LEU A 49 -1.62 -8.67 -2.37
C LEU A 49 -0.17 -8.84 -2.82
N ILE A 50 0.73 -9.17 -1.89
CA ILE A 50 2.14 -9.42 -2.20
C ILE A 50 2.24 -10.62 -3.16
N SER A 51 1.53 -11.70 -2.87
CA SER A 51 1.53 -12.89 -3.74
C SER A 51 0.98 -12.61 -5.13
N ALA A 52 -0.09 -11.82 -5.25
CA ALA A 52 -0.65 -11.42 -6.53
C ALA A 52 0.33 -10.55 -7.32
N MET A 53 1.03 -9.63 -6.64
CA MET A 53 2.07 -8.80 -7.27
C MET A 53 3.24 -9.65 -7.79
N LEU A 54 3.68 -10.64 -6.99
CA LEU A 54 4.74 -11.58 -7.41
C LEU A 54 4.28 -12.49 -8.54
N ALA A 55 3.04 -12.99 -8.50
CA ALA A 55 2.45 -13.80 -9.55
C ALA A 55 2.36 -13.01 -10.86
N TYR A 56 1.84 -11.78 -10.82
CA TYR A 56 1.79 -10.88 -11.97
C TYR A 56 3.17 -10.63 -12.59
N LEU A 57 4.20 -10.45 -11.75
CA LEU A 57 5.57 -10.25 -12.22
C LEU A 57 6.18 -11.53 -12.80
N GLY A 58 5.83 -12.69 -12.25
CA GLY A 58 6.33 -14.00 -12.68
C GLY A 58 5.65 -14.56 -13.92
N ASP A 59 4.39 -14.21 -14.15
CA ASP A 59 3.56 -14.68 -15.26
C ASP A 59 4.22 -14.53 -16.66
N PRO A 60 4.74 -13.33 -17.05
CA PRO A 60 5.40 -13.19 -18.35
C PRO A 60 6.69 -14.01 -18.46
N LEU A 61 7.31 -14.40 -17.33
CA LEU A 61 8.45 -15.32 -17.32
C LEU A 61 7.99 -16.76 -17.54
N VAL A 62 6.87 -17.16 -16.93
CA VAL A 62 6.25 -18.48 -17.14
C VAL A 62 5.86 -18.65 -18.60
N ASP A 63 5.14 -17.68 -19.19
CA ASP A 63 4.75 -17.70 -20.60
C ASP A 63 5.94 -17.86 -21.56
N ARG A 64 7.08 -17.23 -21.23
CA ARG A 64 8.32 -17.35 -22.01
C ARG A 64 8.89 -18.77 -21.93
N LEU A 65 8.81 -19.43 -20.78
CA LEU A 65 9.26 -20.81 -20.62
C LEU A 65 8.29 -21.80 -21.30
N GLU A 66 6.99 -21.54 -21.28
CA GLU A 66 6.01 -22.37 -21.99
C GLU A 66 6.25 -22.39 -23.51
N LYS A 67 6.69 -21.26 -24.08
CA LYS A 67 7.11 -21.18 -25.49
C LYS A 67 8.26 -22.12 -25.83
N TRP A 68 9.03 -22.58 -24.85
CA TRP A 68 10.08 -23.59 -25.02
C TRP A 68 9.57 -25.03 -24.86
N ARG A 69 8.23 -25.24 -24.96
CA ARG A 69 7.55 -26.53 -24.82
C ARG A 69 7.66 -27.15 -23.42
N LEU A 70 7.91 -26.34 -22.39
CA LEU A 70 7.82 -26.78 -21.00
C LEU A 70 6.34 -26.86 -20.58
N PRO A 71 5.91 -27.91 -19.87
CA PRO A 71 4.57 -27.94 -19.29
C PRO A 71 4.45 -26.87 -18.20
N ARG A 72 3.31 -26.18 -18.15
CA ARG A 72 3.02 -25.06 -17.25
C ARG A 72 3.49 -25.29 -15.81
N GLY A 73 3.19 -26.45 -15.24
CA GLY A 73 3.60 -26.80 -13.87
C GLY A 73 5.11 -26.73 -13.63
N LEU A 74 5.93 -27.17 -14.60
CA LEU A 74 7.39 -27.07 -14.51
C LEU A 74 7.88 -25.63 -14.71
N ALA A 75 7.30 -24.92 -15.67
CA ALA A 75 7.63 -23.51 -15.92
C ALA A 75 7.36 -22.65 -14.67
N VAL A 76 6.18 -22.81 -14.05
CA VAL A 76 5.77 -22.13 -12.82
C VAL A 76 6.71 -22.45 -11.67
N THR A 77 7.01 -23.74 -11.45
CA THR A 77 7.91 -24.15 -10.36
C THR A 77 9.30 -23.54 -10.52
N MET A 78 9.84 -23.56 -11.74
CA MET A 78 11.15 -22.99 -12.03
C MET A 78 11.18 -21.48 -11.81
N VAL A 79 10.21 -20.75 -12.37
CA VAL A 79 10.10 -19.29 -12.21
C VAL A 79 9.92 -18.92 -10.75
N PHE A 80 9.05 -19.63 -10.03
CA PHE A 80 8.82 -19.42 -8.61
C PHE A 80 10.10 -19.58 -7.79
N VAL A 81 10.87 -20.66 -8.01
CA VAL A 81 12.15 -20.89 -7.33
C VAL A 81 13.13 -19.77 -7.65
N VAL A 82 13.25 -19.36 -8.90
CA VAL A 82 14.16 -18.27 -9.32
C VAL A 82 13.76 -16.95 -8.65
N ILE A 83 12.49 -16.56 -8.70
CA ILE A 83 11.99 -15.34 -8.07
C ILE A 83 12.24 -15.38 -6.56
N PHE A 84 11.92 -16.50 -5.90
CA PHE A 84 12.10 -16.66 -4.47
C PHE A 84 13.58 -16.57 -4.08
N LEU A 85 14.48 -17.24 -4.82
CA LEU A 85 15.92 -17.15 -4.60
C LEU A 85 16.45 -15.73 -4.81
N VAL A 86 16.02 -15.05 -5.86
CA VAL A 86 16.40 -13.66 -6.12
C VAL A 86 15.91 -12.75 -5.00
N LEU A 87 14.67 -12.91 -4.55
CA LEU A 87 14.10 -12.11 -3.45
C LEU A 87 14.88 -12.33 -2.15
N VAL A 88 15.15 -13.59 -1.79
CA VAL A 88 15.96 -13.93 -0.62
C VAL A 88 17.37 -13.38 -0.75
N ALA A 89 18.01 -13.49 -1.92
CA ALA A 89 19.34 -12.93 -2.16
C ALA A 89 19.35 -11.40 -2.02
N ILE A 90 18.35 -10.71 -2.57
CA ILE A 90 18.17 -9.27 -2.40
C ILE A 90 18.04 -8.93 -0.92
N LEU A 91 17.16 -9.62 -0.18
CA LEU A 91 17.02 -9.39 1.27
C LEU A 91 18.34 -9.60 2.02
N LEU A 92 19.03 -10.72 1.77
CA LEU A 92 20.29 -11.04 2.44
C LEU A 92 21.44 -10.09 2.11
N LEU A 93 21.47 -9.49 0.92
CA LEU A 93 22.54 -8.58 0.51
C LEU A 93 22.20 -7.10 0.75
N LEU A 94 20.95 -6.71 0.51
CA LEU A 94 20.50 -5.33 0.56
C LEU A 94 20.22 -4.87 1.99
N VAL A 95 19.57 -5.70 2.81
CA VAL A 95 19.27 -5.37 4.21
C VAL A 95 20.53 -5.03 5.01
N PRO A 96 21.60 -5.85 5.05
CA PRO A 96 22.80 -5.50 5.83
C PRO A 96 23.53 -4.29 5.27
N LYS A 97 23.53 -4.08 3.94
CA LYS A 97 24.12 -2.88 3.34
C LYS A 97 23.36 -1.62 3.72
N LEU A 98 22.04 -1.66 3.66
CA LEU A 98 21.19 -0.55 4.11
C LEU A 98 21.38 -0.29 5.61
N GLU A 99 21.49 -1.34 6.42
CA GLU A 99 21.74 -1.23 7.85
C GLU A 99 23.09 -0.56 8.15
N GLN A 100 24.16 -0.94 7.45
CA GLN A 100 25.47 -0.29 7.57
C GLN A 100 25.41 1.20 7.18
N GLN A 101 24.72 1.51 6.07
CA GLN A 101 24.53 2.88 5.60
C GLN A 101 23.74 3.73 6.60
N LEU A 102 22.63 3.20 7.12
CA LEU A 102 21.82 3.86 8.14
C LEU A 102 22.59 4.00 9.45
N GLY A 103 23.34 2.97 9.86
CA GLY A 103 24.18 3.01 11.05
C GLY A 103 25.29 4.08 10.96
N TYR A 104 25.89 4.25 9.78
CA TYR A 104 26.85 5.34 9.54
C TYR A 104 26.19 6.71 9.62
N LEU A 105 24.97 6.86 9.08
CA LEU A 105 24.23 8.11 9.18
C LEU A 105 23.89 8.44 10.65
N VAL A 106 23.36 7.45 11.38
CA VAL A 106 23.00 7.57 12.80
C VAL A 106 24.22 7.90 13.67
N SER A 107 25.38 7.31 13.40
CA SER A 107 26.60 7.63 14.17
C SER A 107 27.16 9.02 13.88
N ARG A 108 26.88 9.60 12.71
CA ARG A 108 27.28 10.97 12.33
C ARG A 108 26.28 12.05 12.71
N LEU A 109 25.04 11.69 13.01
CA LEU A 109 23.99 12.61 13.43
C LEU A 109 24.40 13.52 14.61
N PRO A 110 25.05 13.02 15.68
CA PRO A 110 25.55 13.86 16.77
C PRO A 110 26.60 14.90 16.31
N ASP A 111 27.45 14.56 15.34
CA ASP A 111 28.46 15.47 14.78
C ASP A 111 27.78 16.63 14.06
N TYR A 112 26.76 16.33 13.24
CA TYR A 112 26.00 17.37 12.52
C TYR A 112 25.24 18.30 13.47
N LEU A 113 24.71 17.79 14.58
CA LEU A 113 24.07 18.63 15.59
C LEU A 113 25.06 19.51 16.35
N ARG A 114 26.25 18.98 16.65
CA ARG A 114 27.34 19.78 17.24
C ARG A 114 27.73 20.91 16.31
N TRP A 115 28.00 20.63 15.04
CA TRP A 115 28.29 21.66 14.04
C TRP A 115 27.16 22.69 13.89
N LEU A 116 25.90 22.23 13.89
CA LEU A 116 24.75 23.13 13.79
C LEU A 116 24.66 24.07 15.00
N ARG A 117 24.94 23.58 16.20
CA ARG A 117 24.92 24.37 17.43
C ARG A 117 26.13 25.30 17.55
N ASP A 118 27.32 24.80 17.20
CA ASP A 118 28.59 25.43 17.53
C ASP A 118 29.07 26.38 16.41
N GLU A 119 28.74 26.10 15.14
CA GLU A 119 29.07 26.96 13.99
C GLU A 119 27.85 27.66 13.37
N ALA A 120 26.75 26.92 13.10
CA ALA A 120 25.65 27.46 12.30
C ALA A 120 24.74 28.40 13.11
N MET A 121 24.42 28.05 14.35
CA MET A 121 23.55 28.87 15.22
C MET A 121 24.14 30.25 15.52
N PRO A 122 25.44 30.38 15.90
CA PRO A 122 26.06 31.67 16.13
C PRO A 122 26.19 32.51 14.84
N TRP A 123 26.35 31.85 13.69
CA TRP A 123 26.33 32.54 12.39
C TRP A 123 24.94 33.09 12.08
N LEU A 124 23.90 32.32 12.36
CA LEU A 124 22.50 32.68 12.11
C LEU A 124 22.03 33.81 13.03
N GLU A 125 22.39 33.74 14.32
CA GLU A 125 22.12 34.77 15.32
C GLU A 125 22.74 36.11 14.90
N LYS A 126 24.01 36.11 14.48
CA LYS A 126 24.72 37.31 14.03
C LYS A 126 24.12 37.95 12.77
N ARG A 127 23.48 37.17 11.89
CA ARG A 127 22.94 37.67 10.62
C ARG A 127 21.45 37.98 10.65
N LEU A 128 20.67 37.23 11.43
CA LEU A 128 19.20 37.27 11.41
C LEU A 128 18.58 37.66 12.77
N GLY A 129 19.38 37.77 13.85
CA GLY A 129 18.89 38.18 15.17
C GLY A 129 17.89 37.23 15.81
N LEU A 130 17.87 35.96 15.37
CA LEU A 130 17.01 34.91 15.93
C LEU A 130 17.66 34.36 17.20
N GLU A 131 16.95 34.41 18.34
CA GLU A 131 17.44 33.76 19.56
C GLU A 131 17.53 32.24 19.38
N PRO A 132 18.60 31.59 19.88
CA PRO A 132 18.76 30.15 19.78
C PRO A 132 17.66 29.45 20.57
N MET A 133 16.70 28.83 19.87
CA MET A 133 15.79 27.90 20.52
C MET A 133 16.64 26.73 21.02
N ALA A 134 16.67 26.51 22.34
CA ALA A 134 17.43 25.41 22.94
C ALA A 134 16.94 24.08 22.36
N LEU A 135 17.66 23.58 21.36
CA LEU A 135 17.34 22.35 20.66
C LEU A 135 17.52 21.19 21.65
N ARG A 136 16.41 20.73 22.25
CA ARG A 136 16.32 19.44 22.99
C ARG A 136 16.59 18.21 22.09
N GLY A 137 17.05 18.43 20.86
CA GLY A 137 17.38 17.39 19.90
C GLY A 137 18.63 16.61 20.29
N ASP A 138 19.50 17.17 21.12
CA ASP A 138 20.68 16.51 21.69
C ASP A 138 20.32 15.26 22.50
N VAL A 139 19.34 15.36 23.40
CA VAL A 139 18.87 14.23 24.23
C VAL A 139 18.20 13.16 23.36
N LEU A 140 17.34 13.57 22.43
CA LEU A 140 16.68 12.64 21.52
C LEU A 140 17.70 11.90 20.65
N VAL A 141 18.65 12.61 20.06
CA VAL A 141 19.64 12.00 19.17
C VAL A 141 20.63 11.13 19.92
N ALA A 142 21.00 11.48 21.15
CA ALA A 142 21.79 10.60 22.01
C ALA A 142 21.05 9.28 22.30
N GLN A 143 19.77 9.35 22.67
CA GLN A 143 18.93 8.16 22.91
C GLN A 143 18.74 7.32 21.65
N LEU A 144 18.53 7.96 20.49
CA LEU A 144 18.42 7.28 19.19
C LEU A 144 19.72 6.53 18.84
N THR A 145 20.87 7.17 19.03
CA THR A 145 22.19 6.60 18.72
C THR A 145 22.51 5.44 19.68
N GLU A 146 22.26 5.62 20.97
CA GLU A 146 22.48 4.61 21.99
C GLU A 146 21.58 3.37 21.77
N ASN A 147 20.28 3.59 21.54
CA ASN A 147 19.34 2.51 21.24
C ASN A 147 19.69 1.80 19.93
N TRP A 148 20.27 2.48 18.94
CA TRP A 148 20.73 1.83 17.70
C TRP A 148 21.94 0.92 17.95
N GLN A 149 22.93 1.41 18.71
CA GLN A 149 24.13 0.65 19.05
C GLN A 149 23.81 -0.56 19.95
N GLN A 150 22.98 -0.38 20.97
CA GLN A 150 22.60 -1.44 21.91
C GLN A 150 21.71 -2.50 21.26
N ALA A 151 20.78 -2.10 20.40
CA ALA A 151 19.83 -3.04 19.79
C ALA A 151 20.41 -3.81 18.59
N GLY A 152 21.69 -3.62 18.24
CA GLY A 152 22.35 -4.31 17.14
C GLY A 152 21.79 -3.97 15.75
N GLY A 153 21.15 -2.79 15.60
CA GLY A 153 20.54 -2.34 14.35
C GLY A 153 19.12 -2.87 14.09
N VAL A 154 18.68 -2.85 12.82
CA VAL A 154 17.32 -3.22 12.41
C VAL A 154 17.16 -4.74 12.43
N ALA A 155 18.18 -5.49 12.01
CA ALA A 155 18.10 -6.95 11.94
C ALA A 155 17.91 -7.57 13.32
N ALA A 156 18.70 -7.15 14.30
CA ALA A 156 18.59 -7.63 15.67
C ALA A 156 17.30 -7.18 16.36
N ARG A 157 16.76 -5.99 16.04
CA ARG A 157 15.41 -5.57 16.48
C ARG A 157 14.30 -6.45 15.91
N LEU A 158 14.37 -6.80 14.63
CA LEU A 158 13.41 -7.72 14.02
C LEU A 158 13.46 -9.08 14.72
N VAL A 159 14.64 -9.65 14.92
CA VAL A 159 14.83 -10.92 15.65
C VAL A 159 14.37 -10.82 17.11
N GLY A 160 14.65 -9.71 17.80
CA GLY A 160 14.21 -9.47 19.17
C GLY A 160 12.70 -9.30 19.31
N SER A 161 12.05 -8.65 18.34
CA SER A 161 10.59 -8.51 18.31
C SER A 161 9.87 -9.84 18.05
N LEU A 162 10.53 -10.73 17.31
CA LEU A 162 10.10 -12.09 17.10
C LEU A 162 10.18 -12.86 18.43
N SER A 163 11.25 -12.75 19.22
CA SER A 163 11.38 -13.53 20.46
C SER A 163 10.46 -13.08 21.61
N THR A 164 9.99 -11.83 21.64
CA THR A 164 9.21 -11.28 22.76
C THR A 164 7.70 -11.53 22.70
N SER A 165 7.15 -11.98 21.57
CA SER A 165 5.70 -12.16 21.41
C SER A 165 5.36 -13.39 20.56
N GLY A 166 4.94 -14.49 21.21
CA GLY A 166 4.57 -15.74 20.53
C GLY A 166 3.45 -15.59 19.49
N ILE A 167 2.50 -14.66 19.69
CA ILE A 167 1.44 -14.35 18.71
C ILE A 167 2.03 -13.68 17.47
N THR A 168 2.99 -12.76 17.63
CA THR A 168 3.68 -12.10 16.52
C THR A 168 4.47 -13.11 15.68
N LEU A 169 5.19 -14.03 16.33
CA LEU A 169 5.88 -15.14 15.64
C LEU A 169 4.94 -15.92 14.75
N MET A 170 3.76 -16.30 15.25
CA MET A 170 2.78 -17.05 14.47
C MET A 170 2.29 -16.26 13.26
N GLY A 171 2.05 -14.95 13.39
CA GLY A 171 1.70 -14.09 12.26
C GLY A 171 2.80 -14.02 11.20
N TRP A 172 4.06 -13.88 11.62
CA TRP A 172 5.20 -13.86 10.70
C TRP A 172 5.43 -15.21 10.02
N LEU A 173 5.33 -16.33 10.76
CA LEU A 173 5.43 -17.67 10.20
C LEU A 173 4.29 -17.97 9.23
N ALA A 174 3.06 -17.57 9.59
CA ALA A 174 1.92 -17.67 8.70
C ALA A 174 2.18 -16.90 7.40
N ASN A 175 2.63 -15.64 7.46
CA ASN A 175 2.96 -14.87 6.26
C ASN A 175 4.12 -15.49 5.47
N PHE A 176 5.16 -15.96 6.15
CA PHE A 176 6.34 -16.56 5.52
C PHE A 176 6.00 -17.84 4.75
N VAL A 177 5.02 -18.62 5.22
CA VAL A 177 4.54 -19.83 4.53
C VAL A 177 3.44 -19.49 3.51
N LEU A 178 2.53 -18.59 3.86
CA LEU A 178 1.38 -18.25 3.05
C LEU A 178 1.78 -17.49 1.79
N ILE A 179 2.68 -16.52 1.87
CA ILE A 179 3.10 -15.72 0.70
C ILE A 179 3.67 -16.64 -0.40
N PRO A 180 4.64 -17.53 -0.14
CA PRO A 180 5.17 -18.40 -1.18
C PRO A 180 4.11 -19.39 -1.69
N VAL A 181 3.30 -19.99 -0.82
CA VAL A 181 2.25 -20.95 -1.22
C VAL A 181 1.20 -20.29 -2.12
N VAL A 182 0.70 -19.12 -1.71
CA VAL A 182 -0.30 -18.37 -2.48
C VAL A 182 0.31 -17.84 -3.77
N THR A 183 1.56 -17.36 -3.77
CA THR A 183 2.25 -16.94 -5.00
C THR A 183 2.36 -18.08 -5.98
N PHE A 184 2.77 -19.26 -5.52
CA PHE A 184 2.87 -20.45 -6.37
C PHE A 184 1.52 -20.83 -6.98
N TYR A 185 0.46 -20.84 -6.16
CA TYR A 185 -0.88 -21.16 -6.63
C TYR A 185 -1.40 -20.12 -7.63
N LEU A 186 -1.27 -18.83 -7.30
CA LEU A 186 -1.69 -17.72 -8.17
C LEU A 186 -0.91 -17.70 -9.47
N LEU A 187 0.39 -17.97 -9.46
CA LEU A 187 1.21 -18.04 -10.67
C LEU A 187 0.84 -19.24 -11.53
N ARG A 188 0.50 -20.37 -10.90
CA ARG A 188 0.08 -21.58 -11.62
C ARG A 188 -1.25 -21.39 -12.34
N ASP A 189 -2.22 -20.82 -11.63
CA ASP A 189 -3.61 -20.72 -12.09
C ASP A 189 -3.96 -19.28 -12.54
N TRP A 190 -2.93 -18.49 -12.88
CA TRP A 190 -3.03 -17.06 -13.17
C TRP A 190 -4.01 -16.75 -14.31
N ASP A 191 -3.88 -17.44 -15.44
CA ASP A 191 -4.72 -17.17 -16.62
C ASP A 191 -6.19 -17.42 -16.33
N VAL A 192 -6.48 -18.52 -15.63
CA VAL A 192 -7.85 -18.90 -15.25
C VAL A 192 -8.41 -17.85 -14.27
N LEU A 193 -7.60 -17.37 -13.33
CA LEU A 193 -8.00 -16.33 -12.40
C LEU A 193 -8.33 -15.01 -13.13
N VAL A 194 -7.45 -14.58 -14.06
CA VAL A 194 -7.63 -13.35 -14.83
C VAL A 194 -8.84 -13.45 -15.77
N GLU A 195 -9.03 -14.59 -16.43
CA GLU A 195 -10.20 -14.85 -17.28
C GLU A 195 -11.50 -14.77 -16.48
N ASN A 196 -11.55 -15.38 -15.30
CA ASN A 196 -12.71 -15.32 -14.42
C ASN A 196 -12.99 -13.89 -13.93
N ILE A 197 -11.95 -13.15 -13.53
CA ILE A 197 -12.08 -11.73 -13.14
C ILE A 197 -12.65 -10.91 -14.29
N HIS A 198 -12.16 -11.09 -15.52
CA HIS A 198 -12.71 -10.42 -16.69
C HIS A 198 -14.17 -10.80 -16.97
N ALA A 199 -14.56 -12.06 -16.75
CA ALA A 199 -15.94 -12.50 -16.92
C ALA A 199 -16.91 -11.91 -15.87
N LEU A 200 -16.41 -11.56 -14.69
CA LEU A 200 -17.16 -10.92 -13.61
C LEU A 200 -17.39 -9.42 -13.83
N ILE A 201 -16.62 -8.77 -14.71
CA ILE A 201 -16.80 -7.35 -15.06
C ILE A 201 -17.88 -7.27 -16.17
N PRO A 202 -19.08 -6.77 -15.87
CA PRO A 202 -20.10 -6.64 -16.89
C PRO A 202 -19.65 -5.60 -17.92
N ARG A 203 -19.65 -5.99 -19.20
CA ARG A 203 -19.27 -5.14 -20.36
C ARG A 203 -20.06 -3.82 -20.48
N THR A 204 -21.07 -3.61 -19.65
CA THR A 204 -21.97 -2.45 -19.67
C THR A 204 -21.34 -1.13 -19.19
N VAL A 205 -20.15 -1.15 -18.58
CA VAL A 205 -19.48 0.08 -18.10
C VAL A 205 -18.51 0.69 -19.13
N GLU A 206 -18.12 -0.07 -20.16
CA GLU A 206 -17.15 0.34 -21.17
C GLU A 206 -17.66 1.54 -22.00
N GLU A 207 -18.95 1.53 -22.37
CA GLU A 207 -19.58 2.64 -23.08
C GLU A 207 -19.72 3.90 -22.22
N GLN A 208 -19.97 3.75 -20.92
CA GLN A 208 -20.17 4.89 -20.01
C GLN A 208 -18.85 5.60 -19.72
N VAL A 209 -17.75 4.85 -19.55
CA VAL A 209 -16.41 5.41 -19.39
C VAL A 209 -15.92 6.06 -20.69
N ALA A 210 -16.15 5.41 -21.85
CA ALA A 210 -15.78 5.97 -23.16
C ALA A 210 -16.60 7.22 -23.54
N ARG A 211 -17.80 7.36 -22.99
CA ARG A 211 -18.63 8.56 -23.16
C ARG A 211 -18.16 9.71 -22.27
N LEU A 212 -17.86 9.43 -20.99
CA LEU A 212 -17.41 10.45 -20.04
C LEU A 212 -16.01 10.99 -20.38
N ALA A 213 -15.13 10.14 -20.91
CA ALA A 213 -13.82 10.56 -21.42
C ALA A 213 -13.95 11.51 -22.63
N ARG A 214 -14.89 11.22 -23.55
CA ARG A 214 -15.20 12.10 -24.70
C ARG A 214 -15.80 13.44 -24.28
N GLU A 215 -16.73 13.44 -23.32
CA GLU A 215 -17.31 14.68 -22.78
C GLU A 215 -16.23 15.54 -22.08
N SER A 216 -15.23 14.91 -21.45
CA SER A 216 -14.10 15.63 -20.83
C SER A 216 -13.13 16.22 -21.87
N ASP A 217 -12.82 15.46 -22.93
CA ASP A 217 -11.98 15.92 -24.05
C ASP A 217 -12.63 17.07 -24.83
N GLU A 218 -13.96 17.05 -25.00
CA GLU A 218 -14.70 18.11 -25.69
C GLU A 218 -14.69 19.43 -24.90
N VAL A 219 -14.80 19.37 -23.57
CA VAL A 219 -14.70 20.55 -22.69
C VAL A 219 -13.28 21.10 -22.65
N LEU A 220 -12.25 20.24 -22.61
CA LEU A 220 -10.85 20.66 -22.63
C LEU A 220 -10.42 21.21 -23.99
N GLY A 221 -10.97 20.68 -25.08
CA GLY A 221 -10.76 21.18 -26.44
C GLY A 221 -11.39 22.54 -26.72
N ALA A 222 -12.44 22.92 -25.97
CA ALA A 222 -13.11 24.22 -26.11
C ALA A 222 -12.35 25.41 -25.48
N PHE A 223 -11.21 25.17 -24.82
CA PHE A 223 -10.36 26.20 -24.23
C PHE A 223 -9.05 26.46 -25.02
N GLN A 224 -8.91 25.93 -26.24
CA GLN A 224 -7.85 26.29 -27.19
C GLN A 224 -8.36 27.18 -28.33
#